data_AF-A0A4Q4BS60-F1
#
_entry.id   AF-A0A4Q4BS60-F1
#
_cell.length_a   1.000
_cell.length_b   1.000
_cell.length_c   1.000
_cell.angle_alpha   90.00
_cell.angle_beta   90.00
_cell.angle_gamma   90.00
#
_symmetry.space_group_name_H-M   'P 1'
#
loop_
_entity.id
_entity.type
_entity.pdbx_description
1 polymer ?
#
loop_
_entity_poly.entity_id
_entity_poly.type
_entity_poly.pdbx_seq_one_letter_code
_entity_poly.pdbx_strand_id
1 'polypeptide(L)'
;MIALSPEAEAQLDALIAHYEALDRIEASIRLLEALERAKSRILEDPEGGLPAPRPYPALANVGRRWIIEGSYWIAYSLTTPPVISGVFYAMADIPTRL
;
A
#
# COMPACT_ATOMS: atom_id res chain seq x y z
N MET A 1 8.00 12.44 6.76
CA MET A 1 8.24 10.98 6.62
C MET A 1 6.99 10.28 7.12
N ILE A 2 6.41 9.37 6.33
CA ILE A 2 5.22 8.58 6.71
C ILE A 2 5.68 7.22 7.21
N ALA A 3 5.24 6.85 8.40
CA ALA A 3 5.57 5.56 9.01
C ALA A 3 4.74 4.43 8.38
N LEU A 4 5.30 3.23 8.40
CA LEU A 4 4.55 2.00 8.16
C LEU A 4 4.07 1.47 9.51
N SER A 5 2.86 0.91 9.53
CA SER A 5 2.43 0.04 10.63
C SER A 5 3.21 -1.28 10.60
N PRO A 6 3.32 -1.99 11.74
CA PRO A 6 3.94 -3.31 11.78
C PRO A 6 3.35 -4.30 10.76
N GLU A 7 2.04 -4.23 10.52
CA GLU A 7 1.35 -5.05 9.52
C GLU A 7 1.77 -4.68 8.10
N ALA A 8 1.94 -3.38 7.80
CA ALA A 8 2.40 -2.93 6.50
C ALA A 8 3.87 -3.29 6.25
N GLU A 9 4.72 -3.25 7.28
CA GLU A 9 6.11 -3.72 7.20
C GLU A 9 6.16 -5.21 6.88
N ALA A 10 5.39 -6.03 7.61
CA ALA A 10 5.32 -7.47 7.35
C ALA A 10 4.81 -7.79 5.93
N GLN A 11 3.84 -7.03 5.42
CA GLN A 11 3.35 -7.18 4.04
C GLN A 11 4.41 -6.80 3.00
N LEU A 12 5.15 -5.72 3.25
CA LEU A 12 6.24 -5.28 2.39
C LEU A 12 7.34 -6.34 2.33
N ASP A 13 7.77 -6.85 3.49
CA ASP A 13 8.79 -7.89 3.59
C ASP A 13 8.36 -9.17 2.90
N ALA A 14 7.10 -9.59 3.07
CA ALA A 14 6.54 -10.77 2.41
C ALA A 14 6.53 -10.62 0.88
N LEU A 15 6.20 -9.43 0.35
CA LEU A 15 6.24 -9.17 -1.09
C LEU A 15 7.67 -9.17 -1.64
N ILE A 16 8.62 -8.57 -0.92
CA ILE A 16 10.03 -8.57 -1.30
C ILE A 16 10.55 -10.01 -1.34
N ALA A 17 10.34 -10.79 -0.26
CA ALA A 17 10.75 -12.19 -0.20
C ALA A 17 10.11 -13.04 -1.31
N HIS A 18 8.84 -12.78 -1.63
CA HIS A 18 8.16 -13.45 -2.74
C HIS A 18 8.83 -13.17 -4.09
N TYR A 19 9.19 -11.91 -4.37
CA TYR A 19 9.85 -11.56 -5.62
C TYR A 19 11.29 -12.06 -5.70
N GLU A 20 12.03 -12.03 -4.58
CA GLU A 20 13.38 -12.60 -4.50
C GLU A 20 13.37 -14.12 -4.74
N ALA A 21 12.40 -14.85 -4.16
CA ALA A 21 12.24 -16.28 -4.40
C ALA A 21 11.93 -16.63 -5.87
N LEU A 22 11.40 -15.67 -6.64
CA LEU A 22 11.12 -15.80 -8.07
C LEU A 22 12.23 -15.24 -8.98
N ASP A 23 13.35 -14.79 -8.40
CA ASP A 23 14.46 -14.11 -9.10
C ASP A 23 14.00 -12.86 -9.87
N ARG A 24 13.02 -12.13 -9.32
CA ARG A 24 12.42 -10.92 -9.90
C ARG A 24 12.82 -9.67 -9.13
N ILE A 25 14.12 -9.42 -9.03
CA ILE A 25 14.69 -8.30 -8.24
C ILE A 25 14.11 -6.95 -8.69
N GLU A 26 13.85 -6.75 -9.98
CA GLU A 26 13.26 -5.50 -10.48
C GLU A 26 11.84 -5.25 -9.95
N ALA A 27 11.10 -6.32 -9.60
CA ALA A 27 9.77 -6.17 -9.00
C ALA A 27 9.85 -5.61 -7.57
N SER A 28 10.86 -6.03 -6.79
CA SER A 28 11.16 -5.47 -5.47
C SER A 28 11.57 -4.00 -5.56
N ILE A 29 12.40 -3.64 -6.54
CA ILE A 29 12.78 -2.23 -6.78
C ILE A 29 11.54 -1.39 -7.10
N ARG A 30 10.69 -1.86 -8.03
CA ARG A 30 9.45 -1.16 -8.40
C ARG A 30 8.46 -1.02 -7.24
N LEU A 31 8.42 -2.01 -6.33
CA LEU A 31 7.62 -1.95 -5.10
C LEU A 31 8.10 -0.81 -4.19
N LEU A 32 9.41 -0.73 -3.93
CA LEU A 32 9.99 0.32 -3.10
C LEU A 32 9.79 1.71 -3.71
N GLU A 33 9.97 1.85 -5.02
CA GLU A 33 9.70 3.12 -5.72
C GLU A 33 8.21 3.52 -5.65
N ALA A 34 7.30 2.57 -5.81
CA ALA A 34 5.86 2.83 -5.69
C ALA A 34 5.51 3.30 -4.28
N LEU A 35 6.11 2.69 -3.25
CA LEU A 35 5.94 3.09 -1.86
C LEU A 35 6.45 4.50 -1.61
N GLU A 36 7.60 4.88 -2.19
CA GLU A 36 8.15 6.23 -1.99
C GLU A 36 7.29 7.30 -2.68
N ARG A 37 6.84 7.04 -3.92
CA ARG A 37 5.88 7.92 -4.61
C ARG A 37 4.57 8.09 -3.83
N ALA A 38 4.09 7.00 -3.24
CA ALA A 38 2.91 7.03 -2.40
C ALA A 38 3.10 7.91 -1.16
N LYS A 39 4.24 7.78 -0.47
CA LYS A 39 4.56 8.63 0.68
C LYS A 39 4.57 10.11 0.30
N SER A 40 5.19 10.48 -0.82
CA SER A 40 5.20 11.86 -1.31
C SER A 40 3.78 12.37 -1.56
N ARG A 41 2.95 11.61 -2.28
CA ARG A 41 1.57 12.01 -2.58
C ARG A 41 0.70 12.15 -1.33
N ILE A 42 0.83 11.24 -0.36
CA ILE A 42 0.07 11.32 0.89
C ILE A 42 0.52 12.51 1.74
N LEU A 43 1.82 12.88 1.70
CA LEU A 43 2.30 14.08 2.40
C LEU A 43 1.78 15.38 1.77
N GLU A 44 1.68 15.41 0.44
CA GLU A 44 1.16 16.57 -0.30
C GLU A 44 -0.35 16.75 -0.14
N ASP A 45 -1.11 15.66 -0.23
CA ASP A 45 -2.56 15.65 -0.09
C ASP A 45 -3.03 14.38 0.65
N PRO A 46 -3.10 14.42 1.99
CA PRO A 46 -3.55 13.27 2.79
C PRO A 46 -4.98 12.83 2.44
N GLU A 47 -5.87 13.75 2.08
CA GLU A 47 -7.29 13.44 1.83
C GLU A 47 -7.59 12.99 0.40
N GLY A 48 -6.64 13.17 -0.53
CA GLY A 48 -6.77 12.88 -1.96
C GLY A 48 -6.91 11.41 -2.35
N GLY A 49 -6.79 10.49 -1.40
CA GLY A 49 -6.99 9.06 -1.63
C GLY A 49 -8.46 8.64 -1.78
N LEU A 50 -8.67 7.47 -2.39
CA LEU A 50 -9.98 6.85 -2.51
C LEU A 50 -10.45 6.29 -1.15
N PRO A 51 -11.77 6.24 -0.89
CA PRO A 51 -12.30 5.62 0.33
C PRO A 51 -12.09 4.10 0.35
N ALA A 52 -12.00 3.47 -0.84
CA ALA A 52 -11.72 2.05 -1.03
C ALA A 52 -11.10 1.81 -2.41
N PRO A 53 -10.39 0.69 -2.64
CA PRO A 53 -10.04 0.25 -3.98
C PRO A 53 -11.33 0.02 -4.78
N ARG A 54 -11.36 0.51 -6.03
CA ARG A 54 -12.54 0.35 -6.90
C ARG A 54 -13.08 -1.09 -7.01
N PRO A 55 -12.24 -2.14 -7.16
CA PRO A 55 -12.76 -3.51 -7.20
C PRO A 55 -13.29 -4.02 -5.86
N TYR A 56 -12.98 -3.35 -4.74
CA TYR A 56 -13.30 -3.82 -3.39
C TYR A 56 -13.97 -2.73 -2.53
N PRO A 57 -15.19 -2.28 -2.89
CA PRO A 57 -15.88 -1.21 -2.17
C PRO A 57 -16.19 -1.56 -0.71
N ALA A 58 -16.26 -2.85 -0.37
CA ALA A 58 -16.47 -3.34 1.00
C ALA A 58 -15.31 -3.02 1.96
N LEU A 59 -14.13 -2.63 1.44
CA LEU A 59 -12.98 -2.23 2.26
C LEU A 59 -13.02 -0.75 2.68
N ALA A 60 -14.10 -0.04 2.37
CA ALA A 60 -14.30 1.33 2.82
C ALA A 60 -14.32 1.38 4.34
N ASN A 61 -13.44 2.19 4.93
CA ASN A 61 -13.38 2.39 6.37
C ASN A 61 -13.18 3.88 6.68
N VAL A 62 -13.89 4.37 7.70
CA VAL A 62 -13.79 5.75 8.15
C VAL A 62 -12.37 6.00 8.66
N GLY A 63 -11.74 7.07 8.17
CA GLY A 63 -10.36 7.43 8.55
C GLY A 63 -9.26 6.66 7.83
N ARG A 64 -9.61 5.79 6.85
CA ARG A 64 -8.65 5.13 5.97
C ARG A 64 -8.86 5.58 4.52
N ARG A 65 -7.75 5.73 3.79
CA ARG A 65 -7.72 6.05 2.38
C ARG A 65 -6.83 5.09 1.63
N TRP A 66 -7.04 5.04 0.32
CA TRP A 66 -6.37 4.14 -0.61
C TRP A 66 -5.85 4.91 -1.80
N ILE A 67 -4.59 4.69 -2.14
CA ILE A 67 -4.02 5.14 -3.40
C ILE A 67 -3.44 3.94 -4.17
N ILE A 68 -3.36 4.10 -5.48
CA ILE A 68 -2.69 3.14 -6.36
C ILE A 68 -1.43 3.81 -6.91
N GLU A 69 -0.30 3.12 -6.76
CA GLU A 69 1.00 3.50 -7.30
C GLU A 69 1.59 2.34 -8.09
N GLY A 70 1.79 2.55 -9.40
CA GLY A 70 2.15 1.48 -10.31
C GLY A 70 1.14 0.32 -10.25
N SER A 71 1.59 -0.83 -9.75
CA SER A 71 0.77 -2.04 -9.59
C SER A 71 0.45 -2.35 -8.13
N TYR A 72 0.49 -1.36 -7.22
CA TYR A 72 0.29 -1.58 -5.79
C TYR A 72 -0.80 -0.68 -5.22
N TRP A 73 -1.72 -1.29 -4.47
CA TRP A 73 -2.65 -0.59 -3.60
C TRP A 73 -2.00 -0.31 -2.25
N ILE A 74 -2.11 0.92 -1.79
CA ILE A 74 -1.52 1.37 -0.54
C ILE A 74 -2.63 1.97 0.32
N ALA A 75 -2.88 1.34 1.46
CA ALA A 75 -3.87 1.78 2.44
C ALA A 75 -3.17 2.62 3.51
N TYR A 76 -3.75 3.76 3.88
CA TYR A 76 -3.18 4.64 4.89
C TYR A 76 -4.25 5.32 5.75
N SER A 77 -3.88 5.72 6.96
CA SER A 77 -4.75 6.47 7.88
C SER A 77 -4.71 7.97 7.60
N LEU A 78 -5.80 8.66 7.95
CA LEU A 78 -5.88 10.14 7.99
C LEU A 78 -5.46 10.72 9.34
N THR A 79 -4.66 9.98 10.12
CA THR A 79 -4.06 10.52 11.35
C THR A 79 -3.06 11.61 11.01
N THR A 80 -2.68 12.42 12.00
CA THR A 80 -1.60 13.41 11.85
C THR A 80 -0.43 13.00 12.75
N PRO A 81 0.68 12.47 12.21
CA PRO A 81 0.95 12.23 10.79
C PRO A 81 0.22 10.99 10.22
N PRO A 82 0.02 10.91 8.89
CA PRO A 82 -0.53 9.72 8.24
C PRO A 82 0.37 8.50 8.47
N VAL A 83 -0.23 7.30 8.50
CA VAL A 83 0.47 6.02 8.65
C VAL A 83 0.02 5.06 7.55
N ILE A 84 0.96 4.42 6.87
CA ILE A 84 0.66 3.36 5.90
C ILE A 84 0.28 2.09 6.67
N SER A 85 -0.97 1.68 6.48
CA SER A 85 -1.61 0.54 7.15
C SER A 85 -1.63 -0.74 6.31
N GLY A 86 -1.25 -0.68 5.03
CA GLY A 86 -1.09 -1.88 4.21
C GLY A 86 -0.60 -1.61 2.79
N VAL A 87 0.03 -2.62 2.21
CA VAL A 87 0.61 -2.61 0.86
C VAL A 87 0.23 -3.91 0.15
N PHE A 88 -0.44 -3.81 -0.99
CA PHE A 88 -1.00 -4.96 -1.71
C PHE A 88 -0.67 -4.89 -3.19
N TYR A 89 -0.29 -6.01 -3.80
CA TYR A 89 -0.17 -6.08 -5.25
C TYR A 89 -1.56 -6.04 -5.89
N ALA A 90 -1.79 -5.14 -6.85
CA ALA A 90 -3.11 -4.85 -7.39
C ALA A 90 -3.72 -6.00 -8.21
N MET A 91 -2.88 -6.90 -8.74
CA MET A 91 -3.28 -8.09 -9.48
C MET A 91 -3.23 -9.37 -8.63
N ALA A 92 -2.58 -9.33 -7.46
CA ALA A 92 -2.90 -10.33 -6.46
C ALA A 92 -4.31 -9.97 -6.01
N ASP A 93 -5.25 -10.90 -6.15
CA ASP A 93 -6.47 -10.85 -5.34
C ASP A 93 -6.05 -10.41 -3.95
N ILE A 94 -6.60 -9.32 -3.40
CA ILE A 94 -6.31 -8.89 -2.02
C ILE A 94 -6.69 -10.11 -1.18
N PRO A 95 -5.73 -10.94 -0.72
CA PRO A 95 -6.07 -12.25 -0.23
C PRO A 95 -6.30 -12.07 1.25
N THR A 96 -7.49 -11.59 1.58
CA THR A 96 -8.07 -11.60 2.92
C THR A 96 -9.58 -11.50 2.78
N ARG A 97 -10.15 -12.53 2.16
CA ARG A 97 -11.45 -13.06 2.57
C ARG A 97 -11.16 -14.09 3.66
N LEU A 98 -11.74 -13.81 4.84
CA LEU A 98 -11.65 -14.49 6.15
C LEU A 98 -10.49 -14.04 7.03
#